data_AF-A0A7X9LAA9-F1
#
_entry.id   AF-A0A7X9LAA9-F1
#
_cell.length_a   1.000
_cell.length_b   1.000
_cell.length_c   1.000
_cell.angle_alpha   90.00
_cell.angle_beta   90.00
_cell.angle_gamma   90.00
#
_symmetry.space_group_name_H-M   'P 1'
#
loop_
_entity.id
_entity.type
_entity.pdbx_description
1 polymer ?
#
loop_
_entity_poly.entity_id
_entity_poly.type
_entity_poly.pdbx_seq_one_letter_code
_entity_poly.pdbx_strand_id
1 'polypeptide(L)'
;DAAQGLAAGLARLPGVEVLNEVVYTQVVIAFGDDATTAAVLESLLAEGLVRPSGSSWRGRGVIRFSVSNHGTDAAAVAATVDAVNRALHAVG
;
A
#
# COMPACT_ATOMS: atom_id res chain seq x y z
N ASP A 1 -6.54 -1.57 -14.65
CA ASP A 1 -7.63 -2.03 -13.76
C ASP A 1 -7.19 -2.34 -12.34
N ALA A 2 -6.54 -3.47 -12.04
CA ALA A 2 -6.24 -3.84 -10.64
C ALA A 2 -5.33 -2.84 -9.90
N ALA A 3 -4.21 -2.41 -10.51
CA ALA A 3 -3.31 -1.42 -9.89
C ALA A 3 -4.00 -0.05 -9.68
N GLN A 4 -4.81 0.39 -10.65
CA GLN A 4 -5.60 1.62 -10.54
C GLN A 4 -6.69 1.49 -9.47
N GLY A 5 -7.36 0.34 -9.39
CA GLY A 5 -8.34 0.03 -8.36
C GLY A 5 -7.73 0.00 -6.96
N LEU A 6 -6.53 -0.57 -6.84
CA LEU A 6 -5.75 -0.55 -5.60
C LEU A 6 -5.41 0.88 -5.19
N ALA A 7 -4.84 1.68 -6.09
CA ALA A 7 -4.55 3.08 -5.80
C ALA A 7 -5.79 3.88 -5.42
N ALA A 8 -6.89 3.71 -6.14
CA ALA A 8 -8.16 4.36 -5.84
C ALA A 8 -8.72 3.92 -4.48
N GLY A 9 -8.57 2.65 -4.11
CA GLY A 9 -8.97 2.12 -2.81
C GLY A 9 -8.15 2.69 -1.66
N LEU A 10 -6.83 2.66 -1.81
CA LEU A 10 -5.88 3.18 -0.82
C LEU A 10 -6.05 4.68 -0.61
N ALA A 11 -6.25 5.46 -1.69
CA ALA A 11 -6.45 6.91 -1.60
C ALA A 11 -7.73 7.33 -0.85
N ARG A 12 -8.67 6.42 -0.59
CA ARG A 12 -9.86 6.69 0.24
C ARG A 12 -9.61 6.50 1.73
N LEU A 13 -8.51 5.84 2.11
CA LEU A 13 -8.17 5.62 3.51
C LEU A 13 -7.59 6.93 4.10
N PRO A 14 -8.06 7.38 5.27
CA PRO A 14 -7.50 8.55 5.92
C PRO A 14 -5.99 8.38 6.17
N GLY A 15 -5.19 9.40 5.87
CA GLY A 15 -3.75 9.39 6.13
C GLY A 15 -2.89 8.61 5.13
N VAL A 16 -3.48 7.98 4.11
CA VAL A 16 -2.74 7.37 3.00
C VAL A 16 -2.46 8.39 1.90
N GLU A 17 -1.20 8.53 1.52
CA GLU A 17 -0.77 9.30 0.36
C GLU A 17 -0.37 8.34 -0.78
N VAL A 18 -1.10 8.32 -1.90
CA VAL A 18 -0.64 7.64 -3.13
C VAL A 18 0.28 8.59 -3.88
N LEU A 19 1.55 8.24 -4.01
CA LEU A 19 2.58 9.18 -4.40
C LEU A 19 2.88 9.16 -5.91
N ASN A 20 2.63 8.05 -6.62
CA ASN A 20 2.90 7.91 -8.05
C ASN A 20 1.64 7.88 -8.92
N GLU A 21 1.77 8.30 -10.17
CA GLU A 21 0.79 7.98 -11.20
C GLU A 21 0.87 6.48 -11.55
N VAL A 22 -0.27 5.80 -11.57
CA VAL A 22 -0.36 4.36 -11.79
C VAL A 22 -0.65 4.08 -13.27
N VAL A 23 0.41 4.13 -14.08
CA VAL A 23 0.34 3.88 -15.53
C VAL A 23 0.63 2.42 -15.92
N TYR A 24 1.03 1.59 -14.95
CA TYR A 24 1.29 0.18 -15.19
C TYR A 24 0.98 -0.67 -13.94
N THR A 25 1.99 -1.24 -13.29
CA THR A 25 1.80 -2.28 -12.26
C THR A 25 2.16 -1.83 -10.84
N GLN A 26 2.63 -0.60 -10.63
CA GLN A 26 3.17 -0.17 -9.34
C GLN A 26 2.33 0.90 -8.66
N VAL A 27 2.07 0.68 -7.38
CA VAL A 27 1.43 1.64 -6.48
C VAL A 27 2.39 1.90 -5.32
N VAL A 28 2.71 3.16 -5.08
CA VAL A 28 3.62 3.63 -4.04
C VAL A 28 2.81 4.49 -3.10
N ILE A 29 2.84 4.14 -1.82
CA ILE A 29 2.18 4.90 -0.77
C ILE A 29 3.15 5.34 0.33
N ALA A 30 2.78 6.40 1.02
CA ALA A 30 3.37 6.79 2.29
C ALA A 30 2.27 7.26 3.25
N PHE A 31 2.68 7.48 4.49
CA PHE A 31 1.87 8.06 5.55
C PHE A 31 2.59 9.30 6.08
N GLY A 32 1.86 10.16 6.80
CA GLY A 32 2.30 11.51 7.16
C GLY A 32 3.76 11.65 7.59
N ASP A 33 4.31 10.66 8.30
CA ASP A 33 5.75 10.53 8.56
C ASP A 33 6.33 9.13 8.24
N ASP A 34 7.67 9.08 8.21
CA ASP A 34 8.44 7.87 7.90
C ASP A 34 8.31 6.80 8.99
N ALA A 35 8.10 7.20 10.26
CA ALA A 35 7.94 6.27 11.37
C ALA A 35 6.63 5.47 11.24
N THR A 36 5.54 6.15 10.92
CA THR A 36 4.24 5.56 10.62
C THR A 36 4.34 4.66 9.40
N THR A 37 5.02 5.13 8.34
CA THR A 37 5.22 4.33 7.13
C THR A 37 5.98 3.03 7.39
N ALA A 38 7.03 3.09 8.23
CA ALA A 38 7.78 1.90 8.63
C ALA A 38 6.93 0.95 9.50
N ALA A 39 6.20 1.47 10.48
CA ALA A 39 5.35 0.67 11.35
C ALA A 39 4.23 -0.06 10.57
N VAL A 40 3.58 0.63 9.62
CA VAL A 40 2.57 0.01 8.75
C VAL A 40 3.20 -1.09 7.90
N LEU A 41 4.40 -0.87 7.34
CA LEU A 41 5.10 -1.89 6.57
C LEU A 41 5.40 -3.13 7.42
N GLU A 42 5.91 -2.95 8.64
CA GLU A 42 6.19 -4.04 9.56
C GLU A 42 4.93 -4.83 9.92
N SER A 43 3.82 -4.13 10.19
CA SER A 43 2.52 -4.74 10.46
C SER A 43 2.03 -5.60 9.29
N LEU A 44 2.10 -5.08 8.06
CA LEU A 44 1.70 -5.81 6.85
C LEU A 44 2.58 -7.05 6.61
N LEU A 45 3.89 -6.93 6.82
CA LEU A 45 4.83 -8.05 6.67
C LEU A 45 4.60 -9.12 7.75
N ALA A 46 4.27 -8.73 8.97
CA ALA A 46 3.95 -9.65 10.06
C ALA A 46 2.61 -10.38 9.84
N GLU A 47 1.61 -9.70 9.28
CA GLU A 47 0.34 -10.32 8.90
C GLU A 47 0.50 -11.34 7.76
N GLY A 48 1.34 -11.03 6.77
CA GLY A 48 1.70 -11.93 5.69
C GLY A 48 0.64 -12.10 4.58
N LEU A 49 -0.53 -11.47 4.70
CA LEU A 49 -1.57 -11.48 3.66
C LEU A 49 -1.09 -10.83 2.35
N VAL A 50 -0.33 -9.73 2.48
CA VAL A 50 0.29 -9.02 1.36
C VAL A 50 1.79 -8.91 1.59
N ARG A 51 2.56 -8.91 0.50
CA ARG A 51 4.03 -8.81 0.56
C ARG A 51 4.53 -7.57 -0.15
N PRO A 52 4.28 -6.36 0.38
CA PRO A 52 4.84 -5.15 -0.18
C PRO A 52 6.34 -5.06 0.08
N SER A 53 7.00 -4.12 -0.57
CA SER A 53 8.41 -3.80 -0.29
C SER A 53 8.52 -2.38 0.26
N GLY A 54 9.32 -2.20 1.30
CA GLY A 54 9.79 -0.87 1.71
C GLY A 54 10.80 -0.30 0.72
N SER A 55 10.81 1.01 0.55
CA SER A 55 11.80 1.73 -0.25
C SER A 55 11.96 3.17 0.26
N SER A 56 12.90 3.91 -0.34
CA SER A 56 13.02 5.36 -0.16
C SER A 56 12.73 6.07 -1.47
N TRP A 57 11.91 7.14 -1.41
CA TRP A 57 11.62 7.97 -2.57
C TRP A 57 11.68 9.44 -2.20
N ARG A 58 12.53 10.21 -2.91
CA ARG A 58 12.78 11.64 -2.65
C ARG A 58 13.10 11.95 -1.17
N GLY A 59 13.81 11.04 -0.50
CA GLY A 59 14.18 11.19 0.90
C GLY A 59 13.09 10.84 1.91
N ARG A 60 11.93 10.31 1.48
CA ARG A 60 10.87 9.77 2.36
C ARG A 60 10.83 8.24 2.31
N GLY A 61 10.44 7.61 3.41
CA GLY A 61 10.07 6.20 3.44
C GLY A 61 8.78 5.95 2.66
N VAL A 62 8.73 4.86 1.89
CA VAL A 62 7.54 4.48 1.12
C VAL A 62 7.30 2.98 1.17
N ILE A 63 6.05 2.59 0.96
CA ILE A 63 5.62 1.21 0.72
C ILE A 63 5.26 1.07 -0.74
N ARG A 64 5.79 0.03 -1.39
CA ARG A 64 5.53 -0.27 -2.80
C ARG A 64 4.82 -1.61 -2.97
N PHE A 65 3.70 -1.56 -3.69
CA PHE A 65 2.96 -2.72 -4.17
C PHE A 65 3.25 -2.94 -5.65
N SER A 66 3.51 -4.19 -6.03
CA SER A 66 3.64 -4.61 -7.43
C SER A 66 2.50 -5.54 -7.78
N VAL A 67 1.65 -5.13 -8.71
CA VAL A 67 0.49 -5.87 -9.18
C VAL A 67 0.88 -6.64 -10.44
N SER A 68 0.85 -7.96 -10.40
CA SER A 68 1.06 -8.80 -11.59
C SER A 68 -0.24 -9.03 -12.34
N ASN A 69 -0.19 -9.09 -13.67
CA ASN A 69 -1.34 -9.39 -14.55
C ASN A 69 -1.82 -10.87 -14.44
N HIS A 70 -1.34 -11.64 -13.46
CA HIS A 70 -1.82 -12.97 -13.16
C HIS A 70 -2.39 -12.97 -11.74
N GLY A 71 -3.72 -13.05 -11.62
CA GLY A 71 -4.40 -13.38 -10.37
C GLY A 71 -4.75 -12.22 -9.44
N THR A 72 -4.46 -10.95 -9.78
CA THR A 72 -5.02 -9.82 -9.00
C THR A 72 -6.41 -9.46 -9.55
N ASP A 73 -7.43 -10.12 -9.01
CA ASP A 73 -8.82 -9.76 -9.26
C ASP A 73 -9.31 -8.67 -8.27
N ALA A 74 -10.56 -8.23 -8.40
CA ALA A 74 -11.14 -7.21 -7.53
C ALA A 74 -11.15 -7.61 -6.04
N ALA A 75 -11.21 -8.91 -5.73
CA ALA A 75 -11.17 -9.40 -4.35
C ALA A 75 -9.75 -9.25 -3.77
N ALA A 76 -8.70 -9.53 -4.54
CA ALA A 76 -7.32 -9.30 -4.11
C ALA A 76 -7.04 -7.80 -3.86
N VAL A 77 -7.60 -6.92 -4.69
CA VAL A 77 -7.55 -5.46 -4.48
C VAL A 77 -8.22 -5.08 -3.17
N ALA A 78 -9.47 -5.51 -2.94
CA ALA A 78 -10.21 -5.23 -1.71
C ALA A 78 -9.47 -5.73 -0.47
N ALA A 79 -8.99 -6.98 -0.50
CA ALA A 79 -8.23 -7.57 0.60
C ALA A 79 -6.94 -6.79 0.92
N THR A 80 -6.24 -6.28 -0.11
CA THR A 80 -5.04 -5.46 0.09
C THR A 80 -5.38 -4.12 0.73
N VAL A 81 -6.47 -3.47 0.30
CA VAL A 81 -6.94 -2.20 0.90
C VAL A 81 -7.33 -2.41 2.36
N ASP A 82 -8.06 -3.49 2.67
CA ASP A 82 -8.46 -3.82 4.03
C ASP A 82 -7.25 -4.15 4.92
N ALA A 83 -6.23 -4.81 4.38
CA ALA A 83 -4.98 -5.07 5.09
C ALA A 83 -4.25 -3.77 5.46
N VAL A 84 -4.11 -2.85 4.50
CA VAL A 84 -3.50 -1.53 4.76
C VAL A 84 -4.30 -0.75 5.79
N ASN A 85 -5.64 -0.78 5.70
CA ASN A 85 -6.48 -0.13 6.69
C ASN A 85 -6.25 -0.70 8.10
N ARG A 86 -6.30 -2.03 8.26
CA ARG A 86 -6.05 -2.68 9.56
C ARG A 86 -4.65 -2.39 10.09
N ALA A 87 -3.63 -2.45 9.24
CA ALA A 87 -2.26 -2.13 9.63
C ALA A 87 -2.12 -0.68 10.10
N LEU A 88 -2.75 0.27 9.40
CA LEU A 88 -2.76 1.68 9.79
C LEU A 88 -3.44 1.88 11.16
N HIS A 89 -4.58 1.23 11.39
CA HIS A 89 -5.28 1.27 12.67
C HIS A 89 -4.54 0.57 13.82
N ALA A 90 -3.60 -0.33 13.54
CA ALA A 90 -2.84 -1.04 14.55
C ALA A 90 -1.62 -0.26 15.06
N VAL A 91 -1.15 0.74 14.30
CA VAL A 91 0.07 1.51 14.61
C VAL A 91 -0.23 2.95 15.04
N GLY A 92 -1.50 3.34 15.08
CA GLY A 92 -2.01 4.62 15.59
C GLY A 92 -3.25 4.42 16.47
#